data_AF-A0A4Y9Y938-F1
#
_entry.id   AF-A0A4Y9Y938-F1
#
_cell.length_a   1.000
_cell.length_b   1.000
_cell.length_c   1.000
_cell.angle_alpha   90.00
_cell.angle_beta   90.00
_cell.angle_gamma   90.00
#
_symmetry.space_group_name_H-M   'P 1'
#
loop_
_entity.id
_entity.type
_entity.pdbx_description
1 polymer ?
#
loop_
_entity_poly.entity_id
_entity_poly.type
_entity_poly.pdbx_seq_one_letter_code
_entity_poly.pdbx_strand_id
1 'polypeptide(L)'
;MVASEYTAFENPFLQPGRRPYFNGTMICCLERSPLPEHADLRVLVIKVLKITDPLVPLAPLPPERAMDVPVEGALVSQEGSPHLVRVYGSRPLRQLLLDAEAASASDSAPPERLFKVDV
;
A
#
# COMPACT_ATOMS: atom_id res chain seq x y z
N MET A 1 0.65 -25.49 -16.31
CA MET A 1 0.80 -24.06 -15.96
C MET A 1 -0.37 -23.68 -15.09
N VAL A 2 -0.17 -23.64 -13.76
CA VAL A 2 -1.22 -23.23 -12.83
C VAL A 2 -1.26 -21.71 -12.88
N ALA A 3 -2.26 -21.15 -13.56
CA ALA A 3 -2.58 -19.73 -13.47
C ALA A 3 -2.95 -19.46 -12.01
N SER A 4 -2.03 -18.88 -11.28
CA SER A 4 -2.29 -18.46 -9.92
C SER A 4 -3.08 -17.16 -9.99
N GLU A 5 -4.40 -17.28 -9.88
CA GLU A 5 -5.31 -16.15 -9.72
C GLU A 5 -5.12 -15.52 -8.33
N TYR A 6 -3.93 -14.98 -8.07
CA TYR A 6 -3.76 -13.91 -7.12
C TYR A 6 -4.27 -12.66 -7.83
N THR A 7 -5.41 -12.14 -7.41
CA THR A 7 -5.71 -10.72 -7.66
C THR A 7 -4.58 -9.94 -6.99
N ALA A 8 -3.58 -9.62 -7.81
CA ALA A 8 -2.32 -9.06 -7.38
C ALA A 8 -2.61 -7.69 -6.80
N PHE A 9 -2.06 -7.41 -5.62
CA PHE A 9 -1.84 -6.05 -5.18
C PHE A 9 -1.15 -5.30 -6.34
N GLU A 10 -1.87 -4.40 -7.00
CA GLU A 10 -1.26 -3.55 -8.02
C GLU A 10 -0.35 -2.57 -7.31
N ASN A 11 0.95 -2.64 -7.59
CA ASN A 11 1.89 -1.69 -7.03
C ASN A 11 1.59 -0.31 -7.63
N PRO A 12 1.11 0.67 -6.85
CA PRO A 12 0.67 1.97 -7.36
C PRO A 12 1.84 2.83 -7.88
N PHE A 13 3.08 2.42 -7.59
CA PHE A 13 4.30 3.11 -8.03
C PHE A 13 4.81 2.65 -9.40
N LEU A 14 4.04 1.80 -10.10
CA LEU A 14 4.38 1.31 -11.44
C LEU A 14 3.61 2.04 -12.57
N GLN A 15 4.35 2.40 -13.61
CA GLN A 15 3.88 2.84 -14.92
C GLN A 15 3.07 1.75 -15.64
N PRO A 16 2.22 2.13 -16.61
CA PRO A 16 1.74 1.20 -17.63
C PRO A 16 2.92 0.44 -18.26
N GLY A 17 2.91 -0.90 -18.17
CA GLY A 17 4.04 -1.73 -18.59
C GLY A 17 5.01 -2.13 -17.46
N ARG A 18 4.65 -1.89 -16.19
CA ARG A 18 5.36 -2.35 -14.98
C ARG A 18 6.76 -1.78 -14.80
N ARG A 19 7.06 -0.64 -15.42
CA ARG A 19 8.26 0.16 -15.10
C ARG A 19 7.98 1.03 -13.89
N PRO A 20 8.95 1.36 -13.04
CA PRO A 20 8.68 2.19 -11.87
C PRO A 20 8.66 3.69 -12.18
N TYR A 21 7.89 4.46 -11.42
CA TYR A 21 7.89 5.92 -11.49
C TYR A 21 9.00 6.57 -10.68
N PHE A 22 9.49 5.88 -9.66
CA PHE A 22 10.56 6.30 -8.78
C PHE A 22 11.71 5.31 -8.89
N ASN A 23 12.91 5.73 -8.50
CA ASN A 23 14.01 4.86 -8.13
C ASN A 23 14.24 5.06 -6.63
N GLY A 24 14.24 4.00 -5.85
CA GLY A 24 14.56 4.05 -4.43
C GLY A 24 13.98 2.88 -3.65
N THR A 25 13.97 3.01 -2.33
CA THR A 25 13.49 1.93 -1.46
C THR A 25 12.80 2.50 -0.25
N MET A 26 11.63 1.94 0.05
CA MET A 26 10.91 2.19 1.29
C MET A 26 10.41 0.89 1.92
N ILE A 27 10.25 0.94 3.23
CA ILE A 27 9.62 -0.07 4.06
C ILE A 27 8.21 0.42 4.33
N CYS A 28 7.22 -0.41 3.99
CA CYS A 28 5.82 -0.10 4.18
C CYS A 28 5.13 -1.18 5.02
N CYS A 29 3.98 -0.84 5.59
CA CYS A 29 3.02 -1.81 6.10
C CYS A 29 1.64 -1.59 5.48
N LEU A 30 0.84 -2.66 5.49
CA LEU A 30 -0.59 -2.61 5.18
C LEU A 30 -1.35 -2.57 6.50
N GLU A 31 -2.18 -1.55 6.67
CA GLU A 31 -3.03 -1.42 7.85
C GLU A 31 -4.48 -1.12 7.46
N ARG A 32 -5.39 -1.28 8.43
CA ARG A 32 -6.79 -0.88 8.25
C ARG A 32 -6.85 0.63 8.04
N SER A 33 -7.71 1.08 7.12
CA SER A 33 -7.86 2.53 6.93
C SER A 33 -8.35 3.18 8.23
N PRO A 34 -7.70 4.27 8.71
CA PRO A 34 -8.14 4.99 9.90
C PRO A 34 -9.36 5.89 9.64
N LEU A 35 -9.80 6.01 8.38
CA LEU A 35 -10.90 6.88 8.01
C LEU A 35 -12.25 6.23 8.34
N PRO A 36 -13.15 6.92 9.07
CA PRO A 36 -14.45 6.38 9.47
C PRO A 36 -15.32 5.94 8.29
N GLU A 37 -15.28 6.65 7.16
CA GLU A 37 -16.02 6.26 5.95
C GLU A 37 -15.59 4.89 5.37
N HIS A 38 -14.45 4.36 5.81
CA HIS A 38 -13.92 3.07 5.38
C HIS A 38 -14.16 1.94 6.38
N ALA A 39 -14.82 2.22 7.52
CA ALA A 39 -15.02 1.27 8.61
C ALA A 39 -15.69 -0.04 8.17
N ASP A 40 -16.69 0.04 7.28
CA ASP A 40 -17.41 -1.13 6.76
C ASP A 40 -16.83 -1.66 5.42
N LEU A 41 -15.84 -0.97 4.85
CA LEU A 41 -15.26 -1.32 3.55
C LEU A 41 -14.09 -2.28 3.72
N ARG A 42 -14.00 -3.35 2.92
CA ARG A 42 -12.84 -4.27 2.93
C ARG A 42 -11.64 -3.67 2.18
N VAL A 43 -11.02 -2.67 2.78
CA VAL A 43 -9.89 -1.92 2.22
C VAL A 43 -8.72 -1.86 3.20
N LEU A 44 -7.52 -1.94 2.65
CA LEU A 44 -6.28 -1.64 3.37
C LEU A 44 -5.69 -0.35 2.82
N VAL A 45 -4.88 0.32 3.63
CA VAL A 45 -4.04 1.44 3.21
C VAL A 45 -2.58 1.05 3.34
N ILE A 46 -1.72 1.70 2.55
CA ILE A 46 -0.27 1.53 2.65
C ILE A 46 0.28 2.67 3.50
N LYS A 47 0.98 2.34 4.58
CA LYS A 47 1.71 3.32 5.40
C LYS A 47 3.20 3.18 5.16
N VAL A 48 3.86 4.29 4.90
CA VAL A 48 5.32 4.36 4.76
C VAL A 48 5.90 4.38 6.16
N LEU A 49 6.71 3.39 6.50
CA LEU A 49 7.38 3.31 7.80
C LEU A 49 8.76 3.95 7.75
N LYS A 50 9.49 3.72 6.65
CA LYS A 50 10.85 4.25 6.47
C LYS A 50 11.22 4.32 4.99
N ILE A 51 11.93 5.36 4.59
CA ILE A 51 12.57 5.48 3.28
C ILE A 51 14.05 5.19 3.48
N THR A 52 14.50 4.05 2.99
CA THR A 52 15.89 3.60 3.19
C THR A 52 16.81 4.07 2.07
N ASP A 53 16.27 4.30 0.88
CA ASP A 53 16.98 4.90 -0.25
C ASP A 53 16.08 6.02 -0.84
N PRO A 54 16.58 7.25 -1.03
CA PRO A 54 15.77 8.38 -1.46
C PRO A 54 14.98 8.10 -2.74
N LEU A 55 13.71 8.52 -2.75
CA LEU A 55 12.84 8.33 -3.90
C LEU A 55 13.13 9.38 -4.98
N VAL A 56 13.77 8.96 -6.06
CA VAL A 56 14.10 9.81 -7.21
C VAL A 56 13.10 9.57 -8.34
N PRO A 57 12.32 10.57 -8.79
CA PRO A 57 11.41 10.40 -9.93
C PRO A 57 12.18 10.02 -11.20
N LEU A 58 11.80 8.92 -11.84
CA LEU A 58 12.36 8.46 -13.12
C LEU A 58 11.57 8.94 -14.33
N ALA A 59 10.29 9.27 -14.12
CA ALA A 59 9.41 9.80 -15.13
C ALA A 59 8.39 10.75 -14.46
N PRO A 60 7.87 11.75 -15.18
CA PRO A 60 6.70 12.48 -14.73
C PRO A 60 5.55 11.52 -14.45
N LEU A 61 4.91 11.66 -13.29
CA LEU A 61 3.68 10.94 -13.03
C LEU A 61 2.58 11.51 -13.94
N PRO A 62 1.78 10.68 -14.63
CA PRO A 62 0.61 11.17 -15.33
C PRO A 62 -0.34 11.79 -14.30
N PRO A 63 -0.98 12.93 -14.59
CA PRO A 63 -1.85 13.62 -13.62
C PRO A 63 -2.87 12.70 -12.96
N GLU A 64 -3.41 11.76 -13.72
CA GLU A 64 -4.46 10.82 -13.28
C GLU A 64 -3.94 9.69 -12.38
N ARG A 65 -2.61 9.51 -12.27
CA ARG A 65 -1.97 8.50 -11.39
C ARG A 65 -0.83 9.10 -10.58
N ALA A 66 -0.80 10.42 -10.43
CA ALA A 66 0.20 11.11 -9.65
C ALA A 66 -0.05 10.83 -8.17
N MET A 67 0.61 9.78 -7.67
CA MET A 67 0.78 9.59 -6.24
C MET A 67 1.50 10.82 -5.68
N ASP A 68 1.06 11.27 -4.51
CA ASP A 68 1.81 12.25 -3.76
C ASP A 68 3.17 11.66 -3.37
N VAL A 69 4.17 12.53 -3.19
CA VAL A 69 5.50 12.09 -2.76
C VAL A 69 5.38 11.33 -1.44
N PRO A 70 5.82 10.06 -1.35
CA PRO A 70 5.73 9.30 -0.11
C PRO A 70 6.53 9.97 1.01
N VAL A 71 5.94 10.03 2.20
CA VAL A 71 6.54 10.62 3.40
C VAL A 71 6.57 9.58 4.51
N GLU A 72 7.70 9.48 5.23
CA GLU A 72 7.82 8.58 6.38
C GLU A 72 6.74 8.87 7.43
N GLY A 73 6.13 7.80 7.97
CA GLY A 73 5.04 7.86 8.93
C GLY A 73 3.67 8.17 8.32
N ALA A 74 3.60 8.58 7.05
CA ALA A 74 2.36 8.94 6.38
C ALA A 74 1.76 7.78 5.57
N LEU A 75 0.46 7.91 5.26
CA LEU A 75 -0.20 7.04 4.29
C LEU A 75 0.22 7.43 2.88
N VAL A 76 0.37 6.43 2.02
CA VAL A 76 0.49 6.65 0.58
C VAL A 76 -0.82 7.25 0.08
N SER A 77 -0.75 8.41 -0.57
CA SER A 77 -1.92 9.16 -1.03
C SER A 77 -1.82 9.56 -2.50
N GLN A 78 -2.98 9.86 -3.07
CA GLN A 78 -3.15 10.46 -4.39
C GLN A 78 -4.05 11.69 -4.21
N GLU A 79 -3.57 12.87 -4.61
CA GLU A 79 -4.30 14.14 -4.43
C GLU A 79 -4.73 14.39 -2.98
N GLY A 80 -3.88 14.00 -2.01
CA GLY A 80 -4.16 14.09 -0.58
C GLY A 80 -5.09 13.02 -0.01
N SER A 81 -5.63 12.13 -0.85
CA SER A 81 -6.52 11.04 -0.42
C SER A 81 -5.77 9.71 -0.29
N PRO A 82 -5.94 8.92 0.78
CA PRO A 82 -5.25 7.64 0.94
C PRO A 82 -5.52 6.66 -0.20
N HIS A 83 -4.47 6.01 -0.69
CA HIS A 83 -4.59 4.98 -1.71
C HIS A 83 -5.24 3.71 -1.12
N LEU A 84 -6.40 3.34 -1.65
CA LEU A 84 -7.19 2.23 -1.14
C LEU A 84 -6.86 0.92 -1.86
N VAL A 85 -6.35 -0.03 -1.11
CA VAL A 85 -6.12 -1.40 -1.55
C VAL A 85 -7.38 -2.22 -1.29
N ARG A 86 -8.15 -2.45 -2.35
CA ARG A 86 -9.39 -3.24 -2.27
C ARG A 86 -9.09 -4.72 -2.08
N VAL A 87 -9.67 -5.31 -1.03
CA VAL A 87 -9.47 -6.71 -0.65
C VAL A 87 -10.57 -7.58 -1.26
N TYR A 88 -10.54 -7.78 -2.58
CA TYR A 88 -11.44 -8.71 -3.27
C TYR A 88 -10.65 -9.88 -3.87
N GLY A 89 -11.19 -11.11 -3.79
CA GLY A 89 -10.62 -12.30 -4.43
C GLY A 89 -9.33 -12.88 -3.82
N SER A 90 -8.46 -12.06 -3.24
CA SER A 90 -7.14 -12.47 -2.74
C SER A 90 -7.21 -13.03 -1.31
N ARG A 91 -6.94 -14.34 -1.15
CA ARG A 91 -6.83 -14.98 0.18
C ARG A 91 -5.76 -14.32 1.06
N PRO A 92 -4.55 -13.99 0.56
CA PRO A 92 -3.53 -13.29 1.35
C PRO A 92 -4.00 -11.92 1.86
N LEU A 93 -4.62 -11.10 1.00
CA LEU A 93 -5.11 -9.78 1.40
C LEU A 93 -6.29 -9.88 2.39
N ARG A 94 -7.15 -10.90 2.26
CA ARG A 94 -8.21 -11.16 3.23
C ARG A 94 -7.65 -11.52 4.60
N GLN A 95 -6.63 -12.38 4.65
CA GLN A 95 -5.95 -12.70 5.90
C GLN A 95 -5.30 -11.44 6.50
N LEU A 96 -4.63 -10.63 5.67
CA LEU A 96 -4.07 -9.34 6.09
C LEU A 96 -5.11 -8.41 6.70
N LEU A 97 -6.30 -8.33 6.11
CA LEU A 97 -7.39 -7.54 6.66
C LEU A 97 -7.85 -8.05 8.03
N LEU A 98 -8.07 -9.36 8.17
CA LEU A 98 -8.47 -9.97 9.44
C LEU A 98 -7.44 -9.73 10.55
N ASP A 99 -6.15 -9.82 10.22
CA ASP A 99 -5.08 -9.61 11.18
C ASP A 99 -4.93 -8.12 11.54
N ALA A 100 -5.17 -7.21 10.59
CA ALA A 100 -5.24 -5.78 10.87
C ALA A 100 -6.44 -5.41 11.76
N GLU A 101 -7.60 -6.06 11.56
CA GLU A 101 -8.78 -5.91 12.42
C GLU A 101 -8.50 -6.43 13.84
N ALA A 102 -7.90 -7.60 13.97
CA ALA A 102 -7.50 -8.16 15.26
C ALA A 102 -6.49 -7.27 16.00
N ALA A 103 -5.54 -6.68 15.26
CA ALA A 103 -4.55 -5.74 15.82
C ALA A 103 -5.18 -4.42 16.25
N SER A 104 -6.25 -3.95 15.59
CA SER A 104 -6.97 -2.76 16.03
C SER A 104 -7.84 -2.99 17.28
N ALA A 105 -8.21 -4.24 17.56
CA ALA A 105 -9.01 -4.62 18.73
C ALA A 105 -8.15 -5.00 19.95
N SER A 106 -6.85 -5.23 19.75
CA SER A 106 -5.89 -5.62 20.78
C SER A 106 -4.86 -4.50 20.91
N ASP A 107 -4.68 -3.92 22.10
CA ASP A 107 -3.67 -2.87 22.40
C ASP A 107 -2.21 -3.38 22.30
N SER A 108 -2.02 -4.52 21.64
CA SER A 108 -0.74 -5.15 21.34
C SER A 108 -0.23 -4.66 19.98
N ALA A 109 1.07 -4.36 19.93
CA ALA A 109 1.80 -3.88 18.76
C ALA A 109 1.29 -4.47 17.43
N PRO A 110 1.12 -3.65 16.38
CA PRO A 110 0.59 -4.10 15.11
C PRO A 110 1.45 -5.26 14.58
N PRO A 111 0.85 -6.30 13.97
CA PRO A 111 1.62 -7.37 13.38
C PRO A 111 2.59 -6.73 12.39
N GLU A 112 3.89 -6.93 12.63
CA GLU A 112 5.00 -6.37 11.86
C GLU A 112 5.00 -6.93 10.44
N ARG A 113 4.02 -6.52 9.64
CA ARG A 113 3.85 -6.94 8.24
C ARG A 113 4.48 -5.89 7.36
N LEU A 114 5.79 -5.80 7.57
CA LEU A 114 6.72 -4.97 6.84
C LEU A 114 6.94 -5.62 5.48
N PHE A 115 6.76 -4.87 4.42
CA PHE A 115 7.22 -5.25 3.10
C PHE A 115 8.10 -4.14 2.55
N LYS A 116 9.21 -4.56 1.94
CA LYS A 116 10.08 -3.65 1.22
C LYS A 116 9.49 -3.43 -0.16
N VAL A 117 9.35 -2.16 -0.54
CA VAL A 117 8.96 -1.76 -1.89
C VAL A 117 10.21 -1.19 -2.56
N ASP A 118 10.76 -1.95 -3.48
CA ASP A 118 11.70 -1.44 -4.48
C ASP A 118 10.84 -0.78 -5.57
N VAL A 119 11.02 0.52 -5.73
CA VAL A 119 10.46 1.32 -6.82
C VAL A 119 11.62 1.67 -7.73
#